data_AF-A0A967TKX5-F1
#
_entry.id   AF-A0A967TKX5-F1
#
_cell.length_a   1.000
_cell.length_b   1.000
_cell.length_c   1.000
_cell.angle_alpha   90.00
_cell.angle_beta   90.00
_cell.angle_gamma   90.00
#
_symmetry.space_group_name_H-M   'P 1'
#
loop_
_entity.id
_entity.type
_entity.pdbx_description
1 polymer ?
#
loop_
_entity_poly.entity_id
_entity_poly.type
_entity_poly.pdbx_seq_one_letter_code
_entity_poly.pdbx_strand_id
1 'polypeptide(L)'
;MAASVVDLFQTTVDKIVLLAVLMPVVPSMGGVAGSQSLVITTRAIALGQIDRTNMDGILRKELLVGILNGLAWASVVALATYIWFRDWRIGGVIAGAMIINLFVAALAGFVVPLALKR
;
A
#
# COMPACT_ATOMS: atom_id res chain seq x y z
N MET A 1 -14.37 -0.41 11.91
CA MET A 1 -14.50 -0.04 10.49
C MET A 1 -13.84 -1.06 9.56
N ALA A 2 -12.60 -1.50 9.78
CA ALA A 2 -12.03 -2.58 8.97
C ALA A 2 -12.81 -3.91 9.12
N ALA A 3 -13.18 -4.29 10.34
CA ALA A 3 -13.94 -5.52 10.60
C ALA A 3 -15.31 -5.57 9.89
N SER A 4 -16.02 -4.44 9.79
CA SER A 4 -17.30 -4.37 9.09
C SER A 4 -17.18 -4.52 7.57
N VAL A 5 -16.04 -4.15 6.98
CA VAL A 5 -15.76 -4.42 5.56
C VAL A 5 -15.46 -5.90 5.35
N VAL A 6 -14.73 -6.54 6.27
CA VAL A 6 -14.45 -7.99 6.21
C VAL A 6 -15.74 -8.81 6.29
N ASP A 7 -16.65 -8.44 7.19
CA ASP A 7 -17.97 -9.08 7.38
C ASP A 7 -18.80 -9.09 6.07
N LEU A 8 -18.78 -7.99 5.31
CA LEU A 8 -19.47 -7.89 4.01
C LEU A 8 -18.93 -8.87 2.95
N PHE A 9 -17.65 -9.25 3.04
CA PHE A 9 -17.00 -10.17 2.12
C PHE A 9 -16.81 -11.59 2.69
N GLN A 10 -17.35 -11.89 3.87
CA GLN A 10 -17.15 -13.17 4.58
C GLN A 10 -17.55 -14.38 3.72
N THR A 11 -18.64 -14.29 2.96
CA THR A 11 -19.07 -15.35 2.01
C THR A 11 -18.10 -15.60 0.85
N THR A 12 -17.25 -14.64 0.50
CA THR A 12 -16.18 -14.81 -0.51
C THR A 12 -14.92 -15.40 0.14
N VAL A 13 -14.65 -15.01 1.38
CA VAL A 13 -13.50 -15.49 2.18
C VAL A 13 -13.67 -16.95 2.58
N ASP A 14 -14.89 -17.37 2.96
CA ASP A 14 -15.19 -18.77 3.31
C ASP A 14 -15.00 -19.73 2.14
N LYS A 15 -15.21 -19.26 0.90
CA LYS A 15 -14.95 -20.06 -0.32
C LYS A 15 -13.47 -20.27 -0.58
N ILE A 16 -12.62 -19.44 0.01
CA ILE A 16 -11.18 -19.45 -0.19
C ILE A 16 -10.54 -19.19 1.17
N VAL A 17 -10.72 -20.12 2.13
CA VAL A 17 -10.27 -20.00 3.52
C VAL A 17 -8.81 -19.51 3.64
N LEU A 18 -7.97 -19.93 2.69
CA LEU A 18 -6.56 -19.53 2.60
C LEU A 18 -6.33 -18.02 2.30
N LEU A 19 -7.31 -17.28 1.74
CA LEU A 19 -7.24 -15.81 1.59
C LEU A 19 -7.16 -15.11 2.94
N ALA A 20 -7.72 -15.71 3.99
CA ALA A 20 -7.67 -15.15 5.34
C ALA A 20 -6.23 -15.02 5.87
N VAL A 21 -5.32 -15.91 5.46
CA VAL A 21 -3.90 -15.84 5.83
C VAL A 21 -3.20 -14.65 5.15
N LEU A 22 -3.67 -14.26 3.97
CA LEU A 22 -3.12 -13.14 3.19
C LEU A 22 -3.75 -11.79 3.56
N MET A 23 -4.93 -11.79 4.21
CA MET A 23 -5.62 -10.58 4.67
C MET A 23 -4.76 -9.59 5.45
N PRO A 24 -3.95 -9.99 6.45
CA PRO A 24 -3.15 -9.02 7.21
C PRO A 24 -1.97 -8.46 6.41
N VAL A 25 -1.52 -9.14 5.35
CA VAL A 25 -0.33 -8.74 4.59
C VAL A 25 -0.58 -7.42 3.85
N VAL A 26 -1.73 -7.29 3.18
CA VAL A 26 -2.03 -6.09 2.38
C VAL A 26 -2.12 -4.82 3.25
N PRO A 27 -2.93 -4.77 4.32
CA PRO A 27 -3.01 -3.60 5.21
C PRO A 27 -1.69 -3.33 5.93
N SER A 28 -0.94 -4.36 6.32
CA SER A 28 0.38 -4.20 6.98
C SER A 28 1.34 -3.44 6.07
N MET A 29 1.48 -3.86 4.80
CA MET A 29 2.37 -3.20 3.85
C MET A 29 1.91 -1.77 3.52
N GLY A 30 0.60 -1.55 3.42
CA GLY A 30 0.03 -0.20 3.29
C GLY A 30 0.38 0.69 4.49
N GLY A 31 0.24 0.17 5.72
CA GLY A 31 0.58 0.89 6.94
C GLY A 31 2.06 1.27 7.01
N VAL A 32 2.96 0.34 6.64
CA VAL A 32 4.41 0.59 6.62
C VAL A 32 4.77 1.65 5.56
N ALA A 33 4.27 1.52 4.33
CA ALA A 33 4.55 2.46 3.26
C ALA A 33 3.99 3.87 3.56
N GLY A 34 2.77 3.95 4.07
CA GLY A 34 2.14 5.23 4.45
C GLY A 34 2.87 5.90 5.61
N SER A 35 3.27 5.14 6.63
CA SER A 35 4.04 5.67 7.75
C SER A 35 5.43 6.16 7.32
N GLN A 36 6.09 5.42 6.43
CA GLN A 36 7.38 5.83 5.87
C GLN A 36 7.28 7.15 5.12
N SER A 37 6.29 7.27 4.23
CA SER A 37 6.05 8.49 3.46
C SER A 37 5.70 9.67 4.38
N LEU A 38 4.92 9.43 5.44
CA LEU A 38 4.58 10.43 6.45
C LEU A 38 5.82 10.92 7.21
N VAL A 39 6.71 10.03 7.63
CA VAL A 39 7.95 10.39 8.34
C VAL A 39 8.89 11.20 7.43
N ILE A 40 9.06 10.79 6.17
CA ILE A 40 9.92 11.50 5.22
C ILE A 40 9.36 12.89 4.94
N THR A 41 8.05 12.99 4.70
CA THR A 41 7.39 14.25 4.37
C THR A 41 7.41 15.21 5.57
N THR A 42 7.08 14.75 6.77
CA THR A 42 7.13 15.58 8.00
C THR A 42 8.54 16.06 8.32
N ARG A 43 9.55 15.20 8.17
CA ARG A 43 10.96 15.58 8.36
C ARG A 43 11.41 16.62 7.33
N ALA A 44 11.05 16.45 6.07
CA ALA A 44 11.38 17.41 5.02
C ALA A 44 10.68 18.76 5.23
N ILE A 45 9.46 18.77 5.77
CA ILE A 45 8.77 20.00 6.23
C ILE A 45 9.56 20.65 7.37
N ALA A 46 9.92 19.89 8.41
CA ALA A 46 10.58 20.40 9.61
C ALA A 46 11.98 20.96 9.33
N LEU A 47 12.71 20.37 8.37
CA LEU A 47 14.04 20.83 7.94
C LEU A 47 13.98 21.98 6.93
N GLY A 48 12.79 22.45 6.53
CA GLY A 48 12.63 23.49 5.51
C GLY A 48 13.08 23.05 4.11
N GLN A 49 13.18 21.75 3.86
CA GLN A 49 13.66 21.18 2.59
C GLN A 49 12.56 21.12 1.51
N ILE A 50 11.29 21.31 1.91
CA ILE A 50 10.15 21.41 0.98
C ILE A 50 9.90 22.87 0.62
N ASP A 51 10.42 23.27 -0.53
CA ASP A 51 10.00 24.45 -1.28
C ASP A 51 9.00 24.06 -2.38
N ARG A 52 8.15 25.00 -2.81
CA ARG A 52 7.13 24.77 -3.86
C ARG A 52 7.74 24.20 -5.16
N THR A 53 8.98 24.55 -5.46
CA THR A 53 9.73 24.10 -6.64
C THR A 53 10.19 22.64 -6.55
N ASN A 54 10.35 22.12 -5.33
CA ASN A 54 10.99 20.81 -5.07
C ASN A 54 9.95 19.73 -4.74
N MET A 55 8.77 20.17 -4.31
CA MET A 55 7.66 19.35 -3.81
C MET A 55 7.23 18.27 -4.80
N ASP A 56 7.04 18.63 -6.08
CA ASP A 56 6.64 17.68 -7.12
C ASP A 56 7.72 16.63 -7.42
N GLY A 57 9.00 17.03 -7.32
CA GLY A 57 10.14 16.12 -7.50
C GLY A 57 10.25 15.10 -6.37
N ILE A 58 10.02 15.54 -5.12
CA ILE A 58 10.00 14.67 -3.94
C ILE A 58 8.83 13.69 -4.03
N LEU A 59 7.63 14.19 -4.35
CA LEU A 59 6.44 13.35 -4.52
C LEU A 59 6.63 12.29 -5.62
N ARG A 60 7.19 12.66 -6.77
CA ARG A 60 7.47 11.70 -7.85
C ARG A 60 8.46 10.62 -7.43
N LYS A 61 9.53 10.99 -6.71
CA LYS A 61 10.50 10.02 -6.19
C LYS A 61 9.83 9.06 -5.21
N GLU A 62 9.01 9.58 -4.31
CA GLU A 62 8.30 8.76 -3.32
C GLU A 62 7.28 7.81 -3.97
N LEU A 63 6.52 8.30 -4.95
CA LEU A 63 5.61 7.48 -5.74
C LEU A 63 6.34 6.40 -6.53
N LEU A 64 7.50 6.71 -7.13
CA LEU A 64 8.33 5.74 -7.83
C LEU A 64 8.84 4.65 -6.88
N VAL A 65 9.36 5.04 -5.72
CA VAL A 65 9.82 4.08 -4.69
C VAL A 65 8.65 3.22 -4.20
N GLY A 66 7.49 3.82 -3.96
CA GLY A 66 6.27 3.12 -3.55
C GLY A 66 5.78 2.12 -4.60
N ILE A 67 5.79 2.49 -5.89
CA ILE A 67 5.41 1.61 -7.00
C ILE A 67 6.40 0.46 -7.15
N LEU A 68 7.71 0.74 -7.11
CA LEU A 68 8.75 -0.30 -7.22
C LEU A 68 8.66 -1.30 -6.06
N ASN A 69 8.49 -0.80 -4.84
CA ASN A 69 8.33 -1.65 -3.66
C ASN A 69 7.00 -2.43 -3.70
N GLY A 70 5.93 -1.78 -4.18
CA GLY A 70 4.63 -2.40 -4.39
C GLY A 70 4.69 -3.52 -5.43
N LEU A 71 5.39 -3.32 -6.54
CA LEU A 71 5.62 -4.34 -7.56
C LEU A 71 6.45 -5.50 -7.02
N ALA A 72 7.51 -5.24 -6.26
CA ALA A 72 8.31 -6.28 -5.63
C ALA A 72 7.47 -7.17 -4.71
N TRP A 73 6.71 -6.55 -3.79
CA TRP A 73 5.84 -7.27 -2.87
C TRP A 73 4.64 -7.94 -3.57
N ALA A 74 4.02 -7.27 -4.54
CA ALA A 74 2.96 -7.87 -5.35
C ALA A 74 3.45 -9.12 -6.08
N SER A 75 4.69 -9.11 -6.61
CA SER A 75 5.30 -10.27 -7.27
C SER A 75 5.51 -11.42 -6.30
N VAL A 76 6.05 -11.15 -5.10
CA VAL A 76 6.28 -12.16 -4.06
C VAL A 76 4.97 -12.78 -3.60
N VAL A 77 3.96 -11.96 -3.30
CA VAL A 77 2.65 -12.44 -2.82
C VAL A 77 1.89 -13.15 -3.94
N ALA A 78 1.94 -12.67 -5.18
CA ALA A 78 1.33 -13.35 -6.33
C ALA A 78 1.95 -14.73 -6.57
N LEU A 79 3.29 -14.84 -6.47
CA LEU A 79 3.98 -16.11 -6.60
C LEU A 79 3.62 -17.07 -5.45
N ALA A 80 3.63 -16.59 -4.21
CA ALA A 80 3.23 -17.38 -3.05
C ALA A 80 1.78 -17.87 -3.17
N THR A 81 0.87 -17.00 -3.63
CA THR A 81 -0.53 -17.33 -3.91
C THR A 81 -0.64 -18.37 -5.02
N TYR A 82 0.09 -18.19 -6.11
CA TYR A 82 0.08 -19.13 -7.22
C TYR A 82 0.58 -20.52 -6.81
N ILE A 83 1.64 -20.61 -6.00
CA ILE A 83 2.16 -21.89 -5.50
C ILE A 83 1.11 -22.60 -4.63
N TRP A 84 0.36 -21.84 -3.82
CA TRP A 84 -0.59 -22.41 -2.87
C TRP A 84 -1.93 -22.80 -3.51
N PHE A 85 -2.51 -21.89 -4.28
CA PHE A 85 -3.83 -22.06 -4.88
C PHE A 85 -3.79 -22.73 -6.24
N ARG A 86 -2.61 -22.75 -6.89
CA ARG A 86 -2.44 -23.19 -8.28
C ARG A 86 -3.36 -22.47 -9.27
N ASP A 87 -3.87 -21.30 -8.90
CA ASP A 87 -4.74 -20.45 -9.70
C ASP A 87 -4.10 -19.07 -9.88
N TRP A 88 -3.79 -18.74 -11.14
CA TRP A 88 -3.17 -17.49 -11.53
C TRP A 88 -4.11 -16.29 -11.37
N ARG A 89 -5.44 -16.50 -11.40
CA ARG A 89 -6.44 -15.43 -11.29
C ARG A 89 -6.40 -14.81 -9.89
N ILE A 90 -6.30 -15.64 -8.85
CA ILE A 90 -6.23 -15.19 -7.46
C ILE A 90 -4.92 -14.41 -7.24
N GLY A 91 -3.80 -14.91 -7.77
CA GLY A 91 -2.52 -14.20 -7.72
C GLY A 91 -2.59 -12.81 -8.37
N GLY A 92 -3.25 -12.69 -9.53
CA GLY A 92 -3.44 -11.42 -10.23
C GLY A 92 -4.31 -10.42 -9.45
N VAL A 93 -5.40 -10.88 -8.85
CA VAL A 93 -6.28 -10.03 -8.02
C VAL A 93 -5.51 -9.47 -6.81
N ILE A 94 -4.75 -10.33 -6.12
CA ILE A 94 -3.97 -9.89 -4.95
C ILE A 94 -2.84 -8.94 -5.36
N ALA A 95 -2.16 -9.19 -6.48
CA ALA A 95 -1.15 -8.28 -7.01
C ALA A 95 -1.75 -6.88 -7.29
N GLY A 96 -2.91 -6.83 -7.94
CA GLY A 96 -3.63 -5.59 -8.20
C GLY A 96 -4.03 -4.86 -6.92
N ALA A 97 -4.60 -5.60 -5.95
CA ALA A 97 -4.98 -5.05 -4.66
C ALA A 97 -3.78 -4.46 -3.90
N MET A 98 -2.63 -5.14 -3.93
CA MET A 98 -1.38 -4.66 -3.33
C MET A 98 -0.91 -3.35 -3.95
N ILE A 99 -0.85 -3.27 -5.28
CA ILE A 99 -0.39 -2.06 -5.98
C ILE A 99 -1.28 -0.86 -5.64
N ILE A 100 -2.60 -1.04 -5.68
CA ILE A 100 -3.57 0.02 -5.34
C ILE A 100 -3.40 0.46 -3.89
N ASN A 101 -3.30 -0.49 -2.96
CA ASN A 101 -3.15 -0.20 -1.54
C ASN A 101 -1.86 0.57 -1.23
N LEU A 102 -0.72 0.15 -1.79
CA LEU A 102 0.56 0.87 -1.62
C LEU A 102 0.53 2.26 -2.24
N PHE A 103 -0.12 2.43 -3.41
CA PHE A 103 -0.27 3.73 -4.05
C PHE A 103 -1.09 4.69 -3.18
N VAL A 104 -2.25 4.25 -2.69
CA VAL A 104 -3.10 5.05 -1.80
C VAL A 104 -2.40 5.36 -0.48
N ALA A 105 -1.67 4.40 0.09
CA ALA A 105 -0.90 4.62 1.32
C ALA A 105 0.22 5.66 1.15
N ALA A 106 0.98 5.61 0.07
CA ALA A 106 2.03 6.59 -0.22
C ALA A 106 1.44 8.00 -0.43
N LEU A 107 0.31 8.09 -1.17
CA LEU A 107 -0.42 9.35 -1.33
C LEU A 107 -0.92 9.90 0.00
N ALA A 108 -1.53 9.08 0.84
CA ALA A 108 -2.00 9.50 2.16
C ALA A 108 -0.84 9.98 3.04
N GLY A 109 0.28 9.25 3.04
CA GLY A 109 1.48 9.61 3.81
C GLY A 109 2.09 10.94 3.39
N PHE A 110 1.99 11.31 2.10
CA PHE A 110 2.45 12.61 1.61
C PHE A 110 1.43 13.74 1.82
N VAL A 111 0.15 13.49 1.51
CA VAL A 111 -0.90 14.53 1.51
C VAL A 111 -1.28 14.96 2.92
N VAL A 112 -1.35 14.03 3.88
CA VAL A 112 -1.78 14.33 5.26
C VAL A 112 -0.88 15.39 5.92
N PRO A 113 0.46 15.26 5.94
CA PRO A 113 1.34 16.30 6.49
C PRO A 113 1.25 17.64 5.77
N LEU A 114 1.10 17.65 4.44
CA LEU A 114 0.96 18.88 3.66
C LEU A 114 -0.35 19.61 3.98
N ALA A 115 -1.44 18.86 4.14
CA ALA A 115 -2.74 19.41 4.51
C ALA A 115 -2.70 20.02 5.92
N LEU A 116 -2.01 19.38 6.86
CA LEU A 116 -1.81 19.83 8.24
C LEU A 116 -0.82 21.00 8.38
N LYS A 117 0.03 21.27 7.38
CA LYS A 117 0.97 22.42 7.38
C LYS A 117 0.25 23.77 7.13
N ARG A 118 -1.05 23.76 6.79
CA ARG A 118 -1.88 24.97 6.76
C ARG A 118 -2.44 25.25 8.14
#